data_AF-A0A260S6E4-F1
#
_entry.id   AF-A0A260S6E4-F1
#
_cell.length_a   1.000
_cell.length_b   1.000
_cell.length_c   1.000
_cell.angle_alpha   90.00
_cell.angle_beta   90.00
_cell.angle_gamma   90.00
#
_symmetry.space_group_name_H-M   'P 1'
#
loop_
_entity.id
_entity.type
_entity.pdbx_description
1 polymer ?
#
loop_
_entity_poly.entity_id
_entity_poly.type
_entity_poly.pdbx_seq_one_letter_code
_entity_poly.pdbx_strand_id
1 'polypeptide(L)'
;MDVAEAGLGRLRDRAASSDAHAAVESAVHERLRPMTARVTGRTGVGKSAVLAVVGSVSLDADGLDVRWHEGRTDSSEGEVLVHVIAGAVSPVDTALLGSRPKDVLDGTVVVLTKADTLDDPAAAAAAASEQLGRTVLPVMGTTAAGLRGVGRAGAPLDMADVRAVASADLRPTDLMTVERFRAADIAVSTRRRDALIECIELRGLALLVDVLRQRPAVSDADAARMLADATGADALIAAVSTAVSAAAAARDAELHRTVQQISAGHRRVRDAVESYLASDEAVAAEMRYAALRLGVPIETGSEQVALEQAVLWKRRAAAAGDPDVRRAALALCRGHVRMLRR
;
A
#
# COMPACT_ATOMS: atom_id res chain seq x y z
N MET A 1 9.58 6.06 -22.52
CA MET A 1 8.53 7.07 -22.37
C MET A 1 7.26 6.33 -22.08
N ASP A 2 6.76 6.51 -20.87
CA ASP A 2 5.51 5.92 -20.44
C ASP A 2 4.37 6.50 -21.31
N VAL A 3 3.37 5.70 -21.65
CA VAL A 3 2.28 6.13 -22.55
C VAL A 3 1.51 7.32 -21.95
N ALA A 4 1.52 7.43 -20.62
CA ALA A 4 0.96 8.55 -19.87
C ALA A 4 1.70 9.89 -20.07
N GLU A 5 2.99 9.87 -20.37
CA GLU A 5 3.75 11.10 -20.64
C GLU A 5 3.44 11.68 -22.03
N ALA A 6 3.01 10.81 -22.97
CA ALA A 6 2.79 11.21 -24.35
C ALA A 6 1.49 12.02 -24.54
N GLY A 7 0.42 11.74 -23.79
CA GLY A 7 -0.82 12.52 -23.82
C GLY A 7 -0.64 13.92 -23.22
N LEU A 8 -0.03 13.97 -22.04
CA LEU A 8 0.32 15.21 -21.36
C LEU A 8 1.31 16.07 -22.15
N GLY A 9 2.32 15.48 -22.77
CA GLY A 9 3.27 16.19 -23.64
C GLY A 9 2.57 16.90 -24.81
N ARG A 10 1.67 16.20 -25.52
CA ARG A 10 0.88 16.80 -26.60
C ARG A 10 -0.04 17.92 -26.12
N LEU A 11 -0.61 17.81 -24.92
CA LEU A 11 -1.41 18.87 -24.32
C LEU A 11 -0.56 20.12 -24.08
N ARG A 12 0.64 19.96 -23.51
CA ARG A 12 1.60 21.05 -23.26
C ARG A 12 2.02 21.73 -24.57
N ASP A 13 2.42 20.95 -25.58
CA ASP A 13 2.84 21.47 -26.88
C ASP A 13 1.77 22.31 -27.56
N ARG A 14 0.51 21.83 -27.52
CA ARG A 14 -0.63 22.55 -28.10
C ARG A 14 -1.05 23.78 -27.30
N ALA A 15 -0.77 23.79 -26.00
CA ALA A 15 -1.03 24.94 -25.14
C ALA A 15 0.11 25.98 -25.19
N ALA A 16 1.29 25.66 -25.72
CA ALA A 16 2.51 26.48 -25.65
C ALA A 16 2.35 27.92 -26.21
N SER A 17 1.48 28.12 -27.19
CA SER A 17 1.21 29.43 -27.81
C SER A 17 -0.04 30.13 -27.26
N SER A 18 -0.67 29.58 -26.22
CA SER A 18 -1.85 30.15 -25.56
C SER A 18 -1.48 30.88 -24.26
N ASP A 19 -2.29 31.90 -23.95
CA ASP A 19 -2.44 32.52 -22.64
C ASP A 19 -2.70 31.53 -21.48
N ALA A 20 -3.23 30.32 -21.78
CA ALA A 20 -3.44 29.26 -20.81
C ALA A 20 -2.21 28.39 -20.54
N HIS A 21 -1.09 28.59 -21.24
CA HIS A 21 0.10 27.73 -21.14
C HIS A 21 0.55 27.55 -19.69
N ALA A 22 0.72 28.64 -18.94
CA ALA A 22 1.17 28.59 -17.55
C ALA A 22 0.22 27.79 -16.63
N ALA A 23 -1.10 27.90 -16.87
CA ALA A 23 -2.09 27.15 -16.10
C ALA A 23 -2.04 25.65 -16.43
N VAL A 24 -1.89 25.29 -17.70
CA VAL A 24 -1.73 23.89 -18.14
C VAL A 24 -0.43 23.31 -17.58
N GLU A 25 0.68 24.03 -17.68
CA GLU A 25 1.97 23.64 -17.12
C GLU A 25 1.90 23.40 -15.61
N SER A 26 1.25 24.31 -14.88
CA SER A 26 1.05 24.15 -13.44
C SER A 26 0.21 22.91 -13.12
N ALA A 27 -0.89 22.68 -13.84
CA ALA A 27 -1.73 21.49 -13.61
C ALA A 27 -0.98 20.18 -13.88
N VAL A 28 -0.20 20.12 -14.97
CA VAL A 28 0.63 18.95 -15.28
C VAL A 28 1.75 18.77 -14.26
N HIS A 29 2.41 19.86 -13.84
CA HIS A 29 3.44 19.81 -12.81
C HIS A 29 2.89 19.28 -11.48
N GLU A 30 1.72 19.75 -11.05
CA GLU A 30 1.07 19.29 -9.82
C GLU A 30 0.71 17.79 -9.89
N ARG A 31 0.32 17.28 -11.06
CA ARG A 31 0.11 15.84 -11.26
C ARG A 31 1.41 15.04 -11.16
N LEU A 32 2.48 15.52 -11.79
CA LEU A 32 3.74 14.79 -11.97
C LEU A 32 4.73 14.96 -10.81
N ARG A 33 4.49 15.87 -9.87
CA ARG A 33 5.33 16.01 -8.67
C ARG A 33 5.38 14.66 -7.92
N PRO A 34 6.46 14.33 -7.19
CA PRO A 34 6.52 13.10 -6.41
C PRO A 34 5.32 12.94 -5.44
N MET A 35 4.82 11.72 -5.27
CA MET A 35 3.81 11.39 -4.27
C MET A 35 4.45 11.35 -2.88
N THR A 36 3.78 11.96 -1.91
CA THR A 36 4.26 11.97 -0.53
C THR A 36 3.54 10.92 0.30
N ALA A 37 4.29 9.95 0.80
CA ALA A 37 3.80 8.91 1.70
C ALA A 37 4.50 9.05 3.07
N ARG A 38 3.75 8.83 4.16
CA ARG A 38 4.29 8.94 5.53
C ARG A 38 3.96 7.72 6.38
N VAL A 39 4.91 7.35 7.24
CA VAL A 39 4.69 6.40 8.35
C VAL A 39 4.69 7.18 9.66
N THR A 40 3.56 7.25 10.35
CA THR A 40 3.38 8.02 11.59
C THR A 40 2.92 7.13 12.75
N GLY A 41 2.89 7.68 13.96
CA GLY A 41 2.56 6.97 15.19
C GLY A 41 3.35 7.50 16.39
N ARG A 42 3.04 6.99 17.58
CA ARG A 42 3.72 7.38 18.83
C ARG A 42 5.20 6.99 18.82
N THR A 43 5.98 7.50 19.76
CA THR A 43 7.36 7.04 19.96
C THR A 43 7.37 5.58 20.41
N GLY A 44 8.29 4.76 19.88
CA GLY A 44 8.46 3.36 20.31
C GLY A 44 7.46 2.35 19.76
N VAL A 45 6.53 2.76 18.87
CA VAL A 45 5.55 1.86 18.23
C VAL A 45 6.13 1.08 17.04
N GLY A 46 7.41 1.24 16.69
CA GLY A 46 8.01 0.49 15.57
C GLY A 46 7.78 1.10 14.18
N LYS A 47 7.64 2.43 14.08
CA LYS A 47 7.51 3.16 12.79
C LYS A 47 8.62 2.82 11.80
N SER A 48 9.87 2.82 12.25
CA SER A 48 11.02 2.59 11.37
C SER A 48 11.05 1.16 10.79
N ALA A 49 10.52 0.17 11.52
CA ALA A 49 10.39 -1.19 11.01
C ALA A 49 9.31 -1.27 9.91
N VAL A 50 8.16 -0.61 10.13
CA VAL A 50 7.11 -0.49 9.10
C VAL A 50 7.62 0.26 7.87
N LEU A 51 8.35 1.36 8.08
CA LEU A 51 8.98 2.15 7.01
C LEU A 51 9.96 1.32 6.19
N ALA A 52 10.80 0.49 6.83
CA ALA A 52 11.71 -0.41 6.14
C ALA A 52 10.95 -1.44 5.28
N VAL A 53 9.86 -2.01 5.80
CA VAL A 53 9.01 -2.96 5.04
C VAL A 53 8.40 -2.30 3.82
N VAL A 54 7.69 -1.17 3.98
CA VAL A 54 7.00 -0.52 2.84
C VAL A 54 7.99 0.10 1.85
N GLY A 55 9.13 0.61 2.34
CA GLY A 55 10.18 1.16 1.49
C GLY A 55 11.02 0.13 0.74
N SER A 56 10.90 -1.16 1.07
CA SER A 56 11.59 -2.25 0.36
C SER A 56 10.91 -2.68 -0.95
N VAL A 57 9.71 -2.16 -1.23
CA VAL A 57 8.89 -2.58 -2.36
C VAL A 57 8.68 -1.41 -3.32
N SER A 58 8.85 -1.69 -4.61
CA SER A 58 8.41 -0.76 -5.66
C SER A 58 6.90 -0.84 -5.78
N LEU A 59 6.21 0.25 -5.44
CA LEU A 59 4.76 0.36 -5.56
C LEU A 59 4.39 0.91 -6.93
N ASP A 60 3.35 0.37 -7.54
CA ASP A 60 2.80 0.92 -8.77
C ASP A 60 1.96 2.16 -8.44
N ALA A 61 2.45 3.32 -8.87
CA ALA A 61 1.85 4.62 -8.64
C ALA A 61 1.53 5.34 -9.96
N ASP A 62 1.24 4.59 -11.04
CA ASP A 62 0.94 5.15 -12.36
C ASP A 62 2.06 6.08 -12.87
N GLY A 63 3.29 5.57 -12.79
CA GLY A 63 4.50 6.29 -13.22
C GLY A 63 4.99 7.37 -12.24
N LEU A 64 4.36 7.52 -11.07
CA LEU A 64 4.80 8.48 -10.04
C LEU A 64 5.91 7.92 -9.15
N ASP A 65 6.87 8.78 -8.83
CA ASP A 65 7.83 8.55 -7.75
C ASP A 65 7.12 8.67 -6.39
N VAL A 66 7.22 7.64 -5.54
CA VAL A 66 6.63 7.63 -4.19
C VAL A 66 7.74 7.84 -3.16
N ARG A 67 7.67 8.95 -2.44
CA ARG A 67 8.66 9.32 -1.42
C ARG A 67 8.12 9.07 -0.01
N TRP A 68 8.74 8.10 0.65
CA TRP A 68 8.43 7.71 2.02
C TRP A 68 9.19 8.54 3.05
N HIS A 69 8.48 8.98 4.09
CA HIS A 69 9.07 9.72 5.20
C HIS A 69 8.56 9.18 6.54
N GLU A 70 9.41 9.19 7.57
CA GLU A 70 8.96 8.98 8.94
C GLU A 70 8.32 10.27 9.47
N GLY A 71 7.09 10.19 9.95
CA GLY A 71 6.31 11.30 10.47
C GLY A 71 6.31 11.39 12.00
N ARG A 72 6.02 12.58 12.51
CA ARG A 72 5.70 12.82 13.94
C ARG A 72 4.26 12.40 14.22
N THR A 73 3.97 12.03 15.45
CA THR A 73 2.68 11.45 15.89
C THR A 73 1.44 12.29 15.54
N ASP A 74 1.57 13.59 15.35
CA ASP A 74 0.51 14.54 15.00
C ASP A 74 0.48 14.92 13.51
N SER A 75 1.42 14.41 12.71
CA SER A 75 1.48 14.66 11.28
C SER A 75 0.40 13.85 10.55
N SER A 76 -0.65 14.53 10.10
CA SER A 76 -1.64 14.01 9.15
C SER A 76 -1.32 14.35 7.69
N GLU A 77 -0.18 14.99 7.42
CA GLU A 77 0.22 15.39 6.07
C GLU A 77 0.66 14.19 5.23
N GLY A 78 0.54 14.32 3.91
CA GLY A 78 0.83 13.26 2.96
C GLY A 78 -0.42 12.67 2.34
N GLU A 79 -0.27 12.22 1.11
CA GLU A 79 -1.36 11.65 0.31
C GLU A 79 -1.64 10.21 0.72
N VAL A 80 -0.58 9.50 1.14
CA VAL A 80 -0.68 8.17 1.76
C VAL A 80 -0.14 8.24 3.18
N LEU A 81 -0.92 7.73 4.13
CA LEU A 81 -0.58 7.71 5.55
C LEU A 81 -0.65 6.29 6.09
N VAL A 82 0.46 5.80 6.63
CA VAL A 82 0.52 4.57 7.41
C VAL A 82 0.59 4.95 8.89
N HIS A 83 -0.52 4.79 9.61
CA HIS A 83 -0.60 5.08 11.05
C HIS A 83 -0.28 3.82 11.86
N VAL A 84 0.77 3.90 12.68
CA VAL A 84 1.29 2.78 13.45
C VAL A 84 0.88 2.90 14.90
N ILE A 85 0.18 1.87 15.39
CA ILE A 85 -0.16 1.67 16.80
C ILE A 85 0.55 0.43 17.34
N ALA A 86 0.83 0.43 18.64
CA ALA A 86 1.33 -0.75 19.35
C ALA A 86 0.50 -0.95 20.62
N GLY A 87 -0.10 -2.13 20.76
CA GLY A 87 -1.03 -2.44 21.84
C GLY A 87 -2.35 -1.68 21.74
N ALA A 88 -2.86 -1.20 22.89
CA ALA A 88 -4.15 -0.52 22.97
C ALA A 88 -4.17 0.82 22.20
N VAL A 89 -5.32 1.11 21.59
CA VAL A 89 -5.59 2.38 20.90
C VAL A 89 -5.61 3.52 21.93
N SER A 90 -4.79 4.55 21.69
CA SER A 90 -4.74 5.74 22.56
C SER A 90 -5.69 6.85 22.08
N PRO A 91 -6.01 7.82 22.95
CA PRO A 91 -6.79 9.00 22.54
C PRO A 91 -6.13 9.80 21.40
N VAL A 92 -4.80 9.82 21.34
CA VAL A 92 -4.05 10.49 20.26
C VAL A 92 -4.29 9.82 18.91
N ASP A 93 -4.33 8.48 18.90
CA ASP A 93 -4.62 7.70 17.69
C ASP A 93 -6.04 7.99 17.19
N THR A 94 -7.00 8.06 18.11
CA THR A 94 -8.41 8.38 17.81
C THR A 94 -8.56 9.81 17.28
N ALA A 95 -7.87 10.78 17.89
CA ALA A 95 -7.94 12.18 17.47
C ALA A 95 -7.35 12.40 16.07
N LEU A 96 -6.19 11.81 15.77
CA LEU A 96 -5.55 11.92 14.46
C LEU A 96 -6.36 11.22 13.37
N LEU A 97 -6.83 10.00 13.62
CA LEU A 97 -7.60 9.26 12.61
C LEU A 97 -9.03 9.78 12.45
N GLY A 98 -9.58 10.42 13.48
CA GLY A 98 -10.88 11.06 13.47
C GLY A 98 -10.91 12.37 12.67
N SER A 99 -9.78 13.05 12.51
CA SER A 99 -9.68 14.26 11.67
C SER A 99 -9.50 13.96 10.18
N ARG A 100 -9.17 12.70 9.82
CA ARG A 100 -9.06 12.27 8.41
C ARG A 100 -10.42 11.82 7.86
N PRO A 101 -10.72 12.11 6.57
CA PRO A 101 -11.89 11.56 5.90
C PRO A 101 -11.89 10.04 6.03
N LYS A 102 -13.06 9.41 6.19
CA LYS A 102 -13.21 7.93 6.17
C LYS A 102 -13.64 7.41 4.80
N ASP A 103 -13.34 8.17 3.75
CA ASP A 103 -13.67 7.78 2.38
C ASP A 103 -12.73 6.66 1.93
N VAL A 104 -13.20 5.83 1.01
CA VAL A 104 -12.48 4.70 0.41
C VAL A 104 -11.14 5.14 -0.21
N LEU A 105 -11.04 6.42 -0.57
CA LEU A 105 -9.87 7.03 -1.20
C LEU A 105 -9.00 7.87 -0.24
N ASP A 106 -9.20 7.77 1.08
CA ASP A 106 -8.50 8.63 2.04
C ASP A 106 -7.00 8.34 2.23
N GLY A 107 -6.49 7.30 1.57
CA GLY A 107 -5.07 6.93 1.56
C GLY A 107 -4.51 6.49 2.91
N THR A 108 -5.36 6.12 3.88
CA THR A 108 -4.95 5.81 5.26
C THR A 108 -4.94 4.31 5.53
N VAL A 109 -3.77 3.78 5.90
CA VAL A 109 -3.57 2.39 6.34
C VAL A 109 -3.22 2.39 7.82
N VAL A 110 -3.92 1.60 8.64
CA VAL A 110 -3.65 1.49 10.07
C VAL A 110 -3.02 0.13 10.39
N VAL A 111 -1.95 0.16 11.17
CA VAL A 111 -1.14 -1.03 11.47
C VAL A 111 -0.99 -1.20 12.98
N LEU A 112 -1.30 -2.40 13.47
CA LEU A 112 -0.97 -2.86 14.82
C LEU A 112 0.36 -3.59 14.77
N THR A 113 1.43 -2.90 15.12
CA THR A 113 2.77 -3.50 15.21
C THR A 113 2.96 -4.26 16.51
N LYS A 114 4.09 -4.96 16.59
CA LYS A 114 4.44 -5.83 17.72
C LYS A 114 3.40 -6.93 17.91
N ALA A 115 2.80 -7.39 16.82
CA ALA A 115 1.82 -8.48 16.82
C ALA A 115 2.39 -9.74 17.47
N ASP A 116 3.70 -9.95 17.35
CA ASP A 116 4.48 -11.01 17.99
C ASP A 116 4.42 -11.00 19.54
N THR A 117 4.03 -9.88 20.15
CA THR A 117 3.89 -9.72 21.61
C THR A 117 2.46 -9.99 22.12
N LEU A 118 1.52 -10.27 21.22
CA LEU A 118 0.11 -10.49 21.56
C LEU A 118 -0.23 -11.97 21.51
N ASP A 119 -1.10 -12.41 22.42
CA ASP A 119 -1.59 -13.80 22.43
C ASP A 119 -2.46 -14.11 21.20
N ASP A 120 -3.36 -13.19 20.84
CA ASP A 120 -4.18 -13.23 19.63
C ASP A 120 -4.10 -11.88 18.89
N PRO A 121 -3.18 -11.76 17.92
CA PRO A 121 -3.02 -10.53 17.15
C PRO A 121 -4.22 -10.18 16.28
N ALA A 122 -4.98 -11.18 15.82
CA ALA A 122 -6.14 -10.99 14.96
C ALA A 122 -7.31 -10.41 15.77
N ALA A 123 -7.58 -10.95 16.95
CA ALA A 123 -8.59 -10.41 17.85
C ALA A 123 -8.26 -8.99 18.32
N ALA A 124 -6.98 -8.73 18.65
CA ALA A 124 -6.53 -7.39 19.04
C ALA A 124 -6.69 -6.38 17.89
N ALA A 125 -6.34 -6.77 16.67
CA ALA A 125 -6.54 -5.94 15.48
C ALA A 125 -8.02 -5.70 15.18
N ALA A 126 -8.88 -6.71 15.36
CA ALA A 126 -10.33 -6.57 15.19
C ALA A 126 -10.93 -5.57 16.20
N ALA A 127 -10.56 -5.68 17.48
CA ALA A 127 -11.00 -4.75 18.52
C ALA A 127 -10.52 -3.30 18.25
N ALA A 128 -9.25 -3.14 17.83
CA ALA A 128 -8.73 -1.84 17.42
C ALA A 128 -9.46 -1.29 16.19
N SER A 129 -9.85 -2.17 15.26
CA SER A 129 -10.60 -1.80 14.06
C SER A 129 -11.99 -1.27 14.38
N GLU A 130 -12.69 -1.93 15.30
CA GLU A 130 -13.99 -1.49 15.81
C GLU A 130 -13.88 -0.11 16.49
N GLN A 131 -12.87 0.07 17.36
CA GLN A 131 -12.67 1.33 18.08
C GLN A 131 -12.34 2.51 17.14
N LEU A 132 -11.57 2.27 16.08
CA LEU A 132 -11.16 3.31 15.13
C LEU A 132 -12.15 3.50 13.97
N GLY A 133 -13.03 2.52 13.74
CA GLY A 133 -13.90 2.44 12.58
C GLY A 133 -13.11 2.35 11.26
N ARG A 134 -11.98 1.65 11.28
CA ARG A 134 -11.03 1.46 10.16
C ARG A 134 -10.38 0.09 10.31
N THR A 135 -10.10 -0.60 9.20
CA THR A 135 -9.34 -1.85 9.26
C THR A 135 -7.94 -1.62 9.81
N VAL A 136 -7.56 -2.40 10.82
CA VAL A 136 -6.23 -2.44 11.41
C VAL A 136 -5.55 -3.75 11.05
N LEU A 137 -4.32 -3.67 10.55
CA LEU A 137 -3.54 -4.84 10.11
C LEU A 137 -2.51 -5.22 11.19
N PRO A 138 -2.51 -6.46 11.72
CA PRO A 138 -1.47 -6.90 12.64
C PRO A 138 -0.17 -7.19 11.88
N VAL A 139 0.96 -6.67 12.38
CA VAL A 139 2.26 -6.78 11.71
C VAL A 139 3.40 -7.05 12.69
N MET A 140 4.25 -8.04 12.37
CA MET A 140 5.54 -8.31 13.03
C MET A 140 6.65 -7.56 12.28
N GLY A 141 6.68 -6.23 12.44
CA GLY A 141 7.43 -5.34 11.56
C GLY A 141 8.93 -5.62 11.49
N THR A 142 9.58 -5.89 12.63
CA THR A 142 11.02 -6.16 12.65
C THR A 142 11.34 -7.49 11.97
N THR A 143 10.61 -8.57 12.31
CA THR A 143 10.75 -9.87 11.67
C THR A 143 10.53 -9.79 10.16
N ALA A 144 9.50 -9.05 9.72
CA ALA A 144 9.23 -8.81 8.30
C ALA A 144 10.37 -8.07 7.60
N ALA A 145 10.90 -7.01 8.20
CA ALA A 145 12.03 -6.26 7.65
C ALA A 145 13.28 -7.15 7.55
N GLY A 146 13.54 -7.96 8.57
CA GLY A 146 14.63 -8.92 8.61
C GLY A 146 14.59 -9.96 7.51
N LEU A 147 13.45 -10.62 7.33
CA LEU A 147 13.24 -11.60 6.25
C LEU A 147 13.43 -11.00 4.86
N ARG A 148 13.16 -9.70 4.70
CA ARG A 148 13.35 -8.95 3.45
C ARG A 148 14.78 -8.42 3.28
N GLY A 149 15.69 -8.68 4.23
CA GLY A 149 17.08 -8.19 4.18
C GLY A 149 17.23 -6.69 4.38
N VAL A 150 16.16 -5.99 4.78
CA VAL A 150 16.13 -4.53 5.03
C VAL A 150 16.06 -4.20 6.52
N GLY A 151 16.10 -5.24 7.38
CA GLY A 151 16.20 -5.11 8.83
C GLY A 151 17.58 -4.67 9.29
N ARG A 152 17.74 -4.52 10.61
CA ARG A 152 18.97 -3.99 11.23
C ARG A 152 20.23 -4.80 10.88
N ALA A 153 20.10 -6.12 10.75
CA ALA A 153 21.21 -7.00 10.41
C ALA A 153 21.73 -6.79 8.97
N GLY A 154 20.88 -6.32 8.04
CA GLY A 154 21.22 -6.16 6.61
C GLY A 154 21.66 -7.44 5.90
N ALA A 155 21.52 -8.60 6.55
CA ALA A 155 21.95 -9.91 6.06
C ALA A 155 20.76 -10.86 5.99
N PRO A 156 20.76 -11.80 5.02
CA PRO A 156 19.70 -12.78 4.89
C PRO A 156 19.73 -13.78 6.05
N LEU A 157 18.56 -14.38 6.33
CA LEU A 157 18.40 -15.41 7.35
C LEU A 157 19.20 -16.68 6.99
N ASP A 158 20.08 -17.13 7.88
CA ASP A 158 20.79 -18.41 7.75
C ASP A 158 19.92 -19.56 8.26
N MET A 159 19.28 -20.28 7.34
CA MET A 159 18.40 -21.40 7.68
C MET A 159 19.14 -22.62 8.23
N ALA A 160 20.45 -22.77 7.97
CA ALA A 160 21.24 -23.84 8.59
C ALA A 160 21.34 -23.64 10.11
N ASP A 161 21.50 -22.39 10.55
CA ASP A 161 21.49 -22.05 11.97
C ASP A 161 20.11 -22.24 12.60
N VAL A 162 19.04 -21.85 11.91
CA VAL A 162 17.67 -22.08 12.39
C VAL A 162 17.41 -23.58 12.57
N ARG A 163 17.85 -24.42 11.63
CA ARG A 163 17.73 -25.89 11.75
C ARG A 163 18.56 -26.47 12.88
N ALA A 164 19.78 -25.97 13.08
CA ALA A 164 20.63 -26.39 14.18
C ALA A 164 19.99 -26.06 15.54
N VAL A 165 19.37 -24.87 15.65
CA VAL A 165 18.55 -24.48 16.82
C VAL A 165 17.34 -25.39 16.97
N ALA A 166 16.60 -25.67 15.90
CA ALA A 166 15.38 -26.49 15.95
C ALA A 166 15.65 -27.95 16.35
N SER A 167 16.81 -28.48 15.93
CA SER A 167 17.26 -29.85 16.23
C SER A 167 17.85 -30.01 17.64
N ALA A 168 18.17 -28.90 18.32
CA ALA A 168 18.69 -28.93 19.67
C ALA A 168 17.57 -29.24 20.70
N ASP A 169 17.97 -29.81 21.83
CA ASP A 169 17.09 -30.09 22.96
C ASP A 169 16.77 -28.81 23.74
N LEU A 170 16.03 -27.91 23.10
CA LEU A 170 15.57 -26.65 23.68
C LEU A 170 14.16 -26.79 24.23
N ARG A 171 13.99 -26.36 25.48
CA ARG A 171 12.66 -26.19 26.06
C ARG A 171 12.02 -24.93 25.46
N PRO A 172 10.69 -24.89 25.28
CA PRO A 172 10.00 -23.67 24.82
C PRO A 172 10.35 -22.41 25.64
N THR A 173 10.63 -22.59 26.94
CA THR A 173 11.04 -21.52 27.85
C THR A 173 12.40 -20.89 27.52
N ASP A 174 13.25 -21.60 26.77
CA ASP A 174 14.58 -21.12 26.40
C ASP A 174 14.51 -20.09 25.25
N LEU A 175 13.41 -20.09 24.47
CA LEU A 175 13.11 -19.11 23.42
C LEU A 175 12.21 -17.95 23.89
N MET A 176 11.99 -17.80 25.20
CA MET A 176 11.19 -16.69 25.73
C MET A 176 11.98 -15.41 25.98
N THR A 177 13.28 -15.52 26.27
CA THR A 177 14.15 -14.33 26.45
C THR A 177 15.50 -14.56 25.78
N VAL A 178 16.15 -13.46 25.41
CA VAL A 178 17.46 -13.48 24.73
C VAL A 178 18.51 -14.10 25.65
N GLU A 179 18.48 -13.81 26.95
CA GLU A 179 19.41 -14.35 27.94
C GLU A 179 19.29 -15.88 28.03
N ARG A 180 18.07 -16.41 28.04
CA ARG A 180 17.84 -17.86 28.11
C ARG A 180 18.29 -18.56 26.83
N PHE A 181 18.00 -17.97 25.67
CA PHE A 181 18.44 -18.51 24.39
C PHE A 181 19.98 -18.53 24.26
N ARG A 182 20.64 -17.49 24.79
CA ARG A 182 22.11 -17.43 24.84
C ARG A 182 22.71 -18.44 25.82
N ALA A 183 22.05 -18.69 26.95
CA ALA A 183 22.51 -19.64 27.97
C ALA A 183 22.27 -21.11 27.59
N ALA A 184 21.40 -21.38 26.61
CA ALA A 184 21.09 -22.74 26.20
C ALA A 184 22.28 -23.45 25.53
N ASP A 185 22.35 -24.77 25.74
CA ASP A 185 23.39 -25.62 25.16
C ASP A 185 23.01 -26.03 23.72
N ILE A 186 23.46 -25.22 22.75
CA ILE A 186 23.18 -25.38 21.32
C ILE A 186 24.51 -25.32 20.58
N ALA A 187 24.73 -26.21 19.60
CA ALA A 187 25.89 -26.23 18.72
C ALA A 187 25.93 -25.07 17.69
N VAL A 188 25.42 -23.89 18.06
CA VAL A 188 25.48 -22.64 17.29
C VAL A 188 26.19 -21.60 18.17
N SER A 189 27.20 -20.92 17.62
CA SER A 189 27.98 -19.93 18.39
C SER A 189 27.13 -18.72 18.80
N THR A 190 27.48 -18.06 19.91
CA THR A 190 26.77 -16.87 20.41
C THR A 190 26.62 -15.79 19.34
N ARG A 191 27.68 -15.55 18.54
CA ARG A 191 27.64 -14.59 17.43
C ARG A 191 26.60 -14.95 16.38
N ARG A 192 26.47 -16.22 16.01
CA ARG A 192 25.48 -16.69 15.02
C ARG A 192 24.06 -16.63 15.60
N ARG A 193 23.90 -16.96 16.89
CA ARG A 193 22.63 -16.76 17.62
C ARG A 193 22.21 -15.30 17.65
N ASP A 194 23.14 -14.39 17.91
CA ASP A 194 22.87 -12.95 17.90
C ASP A 194 22.47 -12.47 16.50
N ALA A 195 23.11 -12.98 15.44
CA ALA A 195 22.72 -12.69 14.06
C ALA A 195 21.28 -13.15 13.74
N LEU A 196 20.86 -14.33 14.24
CA LEU A 196 19.48 -14.79 14.10
C LEU A 196 18.49 -13.85 14.81
N ILE A 197 18.80 -13.43 16.05
CA ILE A 197 17.96 -12.50 16.82
C ILE A 197 17.89 -11.13 16.12
N GLU A 198 19.01 -10.60 15.63
CA GLU A 198 19.03 -9.33 14.91
C GLU A 198 18.29 -9.39 13.57
N CYS A 199 18.24 -10.57 12.95
CA CYS A 199 17.51 -10.78 11.71
C CYS A 199 16.00 -10.86 11.96
N ILE A 200 15.52 -11.87 12.70
CA ILE A 200 14.08 -12.19 12.76
C ILE A 200 13.44 -12.00 14.14
N GLU A 201 14.20 -11.48 15.11
CA GLU A 201 13.84 -11.43 16.52
C GLU A 201 13.60 -12.83 17.13
N LEU A 202 13.57 -12.88 18.46
CA LEU A 202 13.44 -14.14 19.17
C LEU A 202 12.09 -14.82 18.90
N ARG A 203 11.01 -14.04 18.73
CA ARG A 203 9.69 -14.59 18.43
C ARG A 203 9.62 -15.18 17.02
N GLY A 204 10.21 -14.52 16.02
CA GLY A 204 10.30 -15.07 14.66
C GLY A 204 11.10 -16.38 14.64
N LEU A 205 12.20 -16.44 15.40
CA LEU A 205 12.97 -17.68 15.57
C LEU A 205 12.13 -18.78 16.23
N ALA A 206 11.37 -18.47 17.28
CA ALA A 206 10.50 -19.44 17.95
C ALA A 206 9.45 -20.02 16.99
N LEU A 207 8.80 -19.18 16.18
CA LEU A 207 7.83 -19.62 15.18
C LEU A 207 8.44 -20.57 14.14
N LEU A 208 9.66 -20.26 13.65
CA LEU A 208 10.36 -21.16 12.72
C LEU A 208 10.77 -22.47 13.37
N VAL A 209 11.26 -22.43 14.62
CA VAL A 209 11.61 -23.64 15.37
C VAL A 209 10.39 -24.53 15.56
N ASP A 210 9.24 -23.96 15.92
CA ASP A 210 7.98 -24.70 16.05
C ASP A 210 7.56 -25.36 14.73
N VAL A 211 7.64 -24.63 13.61
CA VAL A 211 7.34 -25.17 12.26
C VAL A 211 8.27 -26.34 11.92
N LEU A 212 9.58 -26.18 12.14
CA LEU A 212 10.58 -27.22 11.83
C LEU A 212 10.45 -28.45 12.73
N ARG A 213 10.07 -28.27 14.00
CA ARG A 213 9.81 -29.38 14.92
C ARG A 213 8.56 -30.16 14.55
N GLN A 214 7.50 -29.48 14.13
CA GLN A 214 6.27 -30.12 13.68
C GLN A 214 6.41 -30.80 12.31
N ARG A 215 7.22 -30.22 11.42
CA ARG A 215 7.45 -30.73 10.06
C ARG A 215 8.95 -30.71 9.71
N PRO A 216 9.75 -31.69 10.19
CA PRO A 216 11.21 -31.68 9.99
C PRO A 216 11.66 -31.70 8.53
N ALA A 217 10.86 -32.32 7.66
CA ALA A 217 11.12 -32.47 6.24
C ALA A 217 10.68 -31.26 5.37
N VAL A 218 10.09 -30.21 5.97
CA VAL A 218 9.73 -28.99 5.24
C VAL A 218 10.97 -28.36 4.62
N SER A 219 10.89 -27.80 3.41
CA SER A 219 12.02 -27.10 2.81
C SER A 219 12.31 -25.78 3.52
N ASP A 220 13.55 -25.27 3.42
CA ASP A 220 13.93 -23.97 3.99
C ASP A 220 13.09 -22.83 3.40
N ALA A 221 12.84 -22.88 2.09
CA ALA A 221 12.04 -21.88 1.39
C ALA A 221 10.58 -21.88 1.88
N ASP A 222 10.00 -23.06 2.12
CA ASP A 222 8.63 -23.16 2.61
C ASP A 222 8.52 -22.72 4.08
N ALA A 223 9.49 -23.07 4.93
CA ALA A 223 9.53 -22.58 6.31
C ALA A 223 9.65 -21.05 6.38
N ALA A 224 10.54 -20.46 5.58
CA ALA A 224 10.69 -19.01 5.48
C ALA A 224 9.42 -18.33 4.95
N ARG A 225 8.74 -18.93 3.96
CA ARG A 225 7.46 -18.43 3.43
C ARG A 225 6.37 -18.45 4.50
N MET A 226 6.28 -19.53 5.27
CA MET A 226 5.31 -19.62 6.36
C MET A 226 5.56 -18.58 7.47
N LEU A 227 6.81 -18.28 7.79
CA LEU A 227 7.11 -17.17 8.70
C LEU A 227 6.73 -15.83 8.06
N ALA A 228 7.06 -15.62 6.78
CA ALA A 228 6.71 -14.40 6.06
C ALA A 228 5.19 -14.15 6.08
N ASP A 229 4.38 -15.18 5.83
CA ASP A 229 2.92 -15.14 5.89
C ASP A 229 2.44 -14.72 7.30
N ALA A 230 3.06 -15.28 8.35
CA ALA A 230 2.72 -14.97 9.74
C ALA A 230 3.08 -13.53 10.16
N THR A 231 4.00 -12.86 9.45
CA THR A 231 4.38 -11.49 9.79
C THR A 231 3.32 -10.44 9.43
N GLY A 232 2.35 -10.77 8.57
CA GLY A 232 1.34 -9.82 8.07
C GLY A 232 1.87 -8.75 7.09
N ALA A 233 3.15 -8.84 6.67
CA ALA A 233 3.77 -7.84 5.80
C ALA A 233 3.12 -7.73 4.42
N ASP A 234 2.68 -8.85 3.84
CA ASP A 234 2.07 -8.85 2.51
C ASP A 234 0.69 -8.16 2.51
N ALA A 235 -0.10 -8.37 3.57
CA ALA A 235 -1.36 -7.64 3.76
C ALA A 235 -1.13 -6.13 3.92
N LEU A 236 -0.08 -5.73 4.65
CA LEU A 236 0.35 -4.33 4.75
C LEU A 236 0.74 -3.76 3.38
N ILE A 237 1.59 -4.45 2.62
CA ILE A 237 2.05 -4.00 1.29
C ILE A 237 0.87 -3.89 0.32
N ALA A 238 -0.05 -4.85 0.32
CA ALA A 238 -1.25 -4.80 -0.52
C ALA A 238 -2.15 -3.60 -0.17
N ALA A 239 -2.37 -3.34 1.12
CA ALA A 239 -3.15 -2.19 1.57
C ALA A 239 -2.48 -0.85 1.21
N VAL A 240 -1.16 -0.77 1.37
CA VAL A 240 -0.38 0.41 1.00
C VAL A 240 -0.37 0.62 -0.52
N SER A 241 -0.22 -0.44 -1.31
CA SER A 241 -0.33 -0.39 -2.77
C SER A 241 -1.69 0.16 -3.20
N THR A 242 -2.77 -0.34 -2.59
CA THR A 242 -4.13 0.14 -2.83
C THR A 242 -4.27 1.64 -2.49
N ALA A 243 -3.70 2.07 -1.36
CA ALA A 243 -3.71 3.48 -0.95
C ALA A 243 -2.92 4.38 -1.91
N VAL A 244 -1.76 3.92 -2.40
CA VAL A 244 -0.95 4.61 -3.41
C VAL A 244 -1.71 4.72 -4.74
N SER A 245 -2.31 3.63 -5.22
CA SER A 245 -3.14 3.67 -6.44
C SER A 245 -4.34 4.61 -6.29
N ALA A 246 -4.97 4.66 -5.11
CA ALA A 246 -6.05 5.60 -4.82
C ALA A 246 -5.58 7.06 -4.85
N ALA A 247 -4.42 7.36 -4.26
CA ALA A 247 -3.83 8.69 -4.31
C ALA A 247 -3.45 9.11 -5.74
N ALA A 248 -2.89 8.20 -6.54
CA ALA A 248 -2.58 8.46 -7.95
C ALA A 248 -3.85 8.76 -8.77
N ALA A 249 -4.90 7.95 -8.60
CA ALA A 249 -6.18 8.16 -9.25
C ALA A 249 -6.85 9.49 -8.82
N ALA A 250 -6.69 9.89 -7.55
CA ALA A 250 -7.19 11.18 -7.07
C ALA A 250 -6.47 12.36 -7.75
N ARG A 251 -5.16 12.25 -7.98
CA ARG A 251 -4.41 13.27 -8.74
C ARG A 251 -4.84 13.33 -10.20
N ASP A 252 -5.09 12.20 -10.84
CA ASP A 252 -5.64 12.17 -12.20
C ASP A 252 -7.00 12.90 -12.26
N ALA A 253 -7.88 12.61 -11.31
CA ALA A 253 -9.18 13.27 -11.22
C ALA A 253 -9.06 14.79 -10.99
N GLU A 254 -8.09 15.23 -10.18
CA GLU A 254 -7.78 16.65 -9.98
C GLU A 254 -7.25 17.31 -11.25
N LEU A 255 -6.30 16.67 -11.95
CA LEU A 255 -5.79 17.13 -13.23
C LEU A 255 -6.93 17.31 -14.23
N HIS A 256 -7.79 16.30 -14.39
CA HIS A 256 -8.92 16.34 -15.31
C HIS A 256 -9.87 17.50 -14.99
N ARG A 257 -10.21 17.69 -13.71
CA ARG A 257 -11.05 18.81 -13.28
C ARG A 257 -10.39 20.15 -13.61
N THR A 258 -9.10 20.27 -13.33
CA THR A 258 -8.33 21.51 -13.55
C THR A 258 -8.24 21.84 -15.03
N VAL A 259 -7.91 20.88 -15.91
CA VAL A 259 -7.84 21.14 -17.36
C VAL A 259 -9.21 21.44 -17.96
N GLN A 260 -10.29 20.84 -17.46
CA GLN A 260 -11.66 21.21 -17.85
C GLN A 260 -11.98 22.65 -17.48
N GLN A 261 -11.63 23.11 -16.27
CA GLN A 261 -11.80 24.50 -15.85
C GLN A 261 -10.98 25.46 -16.72
N ILE A 262 -9.73 25.11 -17.04
CA ILE A 262 -8.88 25.89 -17.96
C ILE A 262 -9.57 26.03 -19.32
N SER A 263 -10.11 24.94 -19.89
CA SER A 263 -10.79 24.95 -21.19
C SER A 263 -12.08 25.77 -21.22
N ALA A 264 -12.75 25.90 -20.08
CA ALA A 264 -13.93 26.75 -19.93
C ALA A 264 -13.54 28.25 -19.97
N GLY A 265 -12.40 28.61 -19.38
CA GLY A 265 -11.86 29.97 -19.38
C GLY A 265 -11.13 30.38 -20.65
N HIS A 266 -10.54 29.42 -21.39
CA HIS A 266 -9.64 29.69 -22.51
C HIS A 266 -10.03 28.92 -23.77
N ARG A 267 -10.73 29.59 -24.69
CA ARG A 267 -11.23 28.96 -25.93
C ARG A 267 -10.12 28.37 -26.81
N ARG A 268 -8.94 28.98 -26.83
CA ARG A 268 -7.82 28.58 -27.69
C ARG A 268 -7.22 27.21 -27.34
N VAL A 269 -7.40 26.73 -26.12
CA VAL A 269 -6.89 25.41 -25.67
C VAL A 269 -7.99 24.36 -25.54
N ARG A 270 -9.25 24.70 -25.85
CA ARG A 270 -10.37 23.78 -25.71
C ARG A 270 -10.17 22.49 -26.50
N ASP A 271 -9.84 22.59 -27.79
CA ASP A 271 -9.64 21.43 -28.65
C ASP A 271 -8.46 20.55 -28.17
N ALA A 272 -7.42 21.18 -27.61
CA ALA A 272 -6.29 20.45 -27.04
C ALA A 272 -6.68 19.68 -25.78
N VAL A 273 -7.44 20.30 -24.87
CA VAL A 273 -7.96 19.67 -23.65
C VAL A 273 -8.96 18.56 -23.99
N GLU A 274 -9.91 18.80 -24.89
CA GLU A 274 -10.87 17.78 -25.31
C GLU A 274 -10.16 16.59 -25.98
N SER A 275 -9.15 16.85 -26.81
CA SER A 275 -8.31 15.80 -27.41
C SER A 275 -7.55 15.01 -26.34
N TYR A 276 -7.07 15.64 -25.28
CA TYR A 276 -6.40 14.95 -24.16
C TYR A 276 -7.40 14.10 -23.36
N LEU A 277 -8.54 14.67 -22.96
CA LEU A 277 -9.57 13.97 -22.20
C LEU A 277 -10.23 12.84 -22.99
N ALA A 278 -10.14 12.86 -24.32
CA ALA A 278 -10.55 11.79 -25.22
C ALA A 278 -9.50 10.67 -25.41
N SER A 279 -8.27 10.87 -24.92
CA SER A 279 -7.19 9.90 -25.05
C SER A 279 -7.42 8.65 -24.20
N ASP A 280 -6.76 7.55 -24.57
CA ASP A 280 -6.83 6.28 -23.85
C ASP A 280 -6.31 6.41 -22.41
N GLU A 281 -5.28 7.22 -22.21
CA GLU A 281 -4.69 7.52 -20.91
C GLU A 281 -5.71 8.18 -19.98
N ALA A 282 -6.31 9.29 -20.42
CA ALA A 282 -7.31 10.01 -19.62
C ALA A 282 -8.54 9.13 -19.35
N VAL A 283 -8.99 8.35 -20.33
CA VAL A 283 -10.11 7.41 -20.16
C VAL A 283 -9.78 6.30 -19.16
N ALA A 284 -8.57 5.72 -19.22
CA ALA A 284 -8.13 4.70 -18.28
C ALA A 284 -8.01 5.26 -16.85
N ALA A 285 -7.50 6.48 -16.70
CA ALA A 285 -7.41 7.17 -15.42
C ALA A 285 -8.80 7.46 -14.80
N GLU A 286 -9.75 7.96 -15.59
CA GLU A 286 -11.15 8.14 -15.14
C GLU A 286 -11.79 6.81 -14.73
N MET A 287 -11.54 5.75 -15.50
CA MET A 287 -12.05 4.41 -15.23
C MET A 287 -11.52 3.86 -13.91
N ARG A 288 -10.22 4.01 -13.64
CA ARG A 288 -9.58 3.60 -12.36
C ARG A 288 -10.15 4.34 -11.17
N TYR A 289 -10.24 5.67 -11.25
CA TYR A 289 -10.83 6.48 -10.18
C TYR A 289 -12.29 6.06 -9.90
N ALA A 290 -13.07 5.79 -10.95
CA ALA A 290 -14.45 5.32 -10.83
C ALA A 290 -14.55 3.92 -10.20
N ALA A 291 -13.69 2.99 -10.59
CA ALA A 291 -13.64 1.64 -10.05
C ALA A 291 -13.33 1.64 -8.55
N LEU A 292 -12.29 2.37 -8.15
CA LEU A 292 -11.89 2.52 -6.74
C LEU A 292 -12.99 3.15 -5.90
N ARG A 293 -13.61 4.22 -6.40
CA ARG A 293 -14.71 4.90 -5.71
C ARG A 293 -15.95 4.02 -5.51
N LEU A 294 -16.20 3.10 -6.44
CA LEU A 294 -17.31 2.14 -6.33
C LEU A 294 -16.91 0.84 -5.62
N GLY A 295 -15.64 0.65 -5.26
CA GLY A 295 -15.14 -0.57 -4.65
C GLY A 295 -15.28 -1.79 -5.56
N VAL A 296 -15.14 -1.62 -6.89
CA VAL A 296 -15.28 -2.69 -7.88
C VAL A 296 -13.99 -2.93 -8.65
N PRO A 297 -13.70 -4.17 -9.05
CA PRO A 297 -12.57 -4.44 -9.94
C PRO A 297 -12.84 -3.92 -11.35
N ILE A 298 -11.77 -3.69 -12.11
CA ILE A 298 -11.85 -3.45 -13.55
C ILE A 298 -11.70 -4.80 -14.25
N GLU A 299 -12.79 -5.28 -14.83
CA GLU A 299 -12.78 -6.53 -15.59
C GLU A 299 -12.05 -6.33 -16.94
N THR A 300 -10.96 -7.05 -17.13
CA THR A 300 -10.20 -7.08 -18.38
C THR A 300 -10.29 -8.46 -19.02
N GLY A 301 -10.30 -8.56 -20.34
CA GLY A 301 -10.42 -9.85 -21.01
C GLY A 301 -10.79 -9.73 -22.48
N SER A 302 -11.61 -10.66 -22.97
CA SER A 302 -12.09 -10.67 -24.34
C SER A 302 -12.98 -9.46 -24.65
N GLU A 303 -13.16 -9.16 -25.94
CA GLU A 303 -14.11 -8.15 -26.41
C GLU A 303 -15.53 -8.39 -25.85
N GLN A 304 -15.94 -9.66 -25.74
CA GLN A 304 -17.23 -10.02 -25.17
C GLN A 304 -17.38 -9.54 -23.72
N VAL A 305 -16.35 -9.73 -22.88
CA VAL A 305 -16.34 -9.25 -21.50
C VAL A 305 -16.42 -7.72 -21.47
N ALA A 306 -15.64 -7.04 -22.31
CA ALA A 306 -15.69 -5.58 -22.39
C ALA A 306 -17.08 -5.06 -22.82
N LEU A 307 -17.74 -5.73 -23.76
CA LEU A 307 -19.09 -5.38 -24.19
C LEU A 307 -20.12 -5.58 -23.07
N GLU A 308 -20.09 -6.72 -22.40
CA GLU A 308 -20.99 -7.03 -21.28
C GLU A 308 -20.85 -6.01 -20.15
N GLN A 309 -19.61 -5.66 -19.80
CA GLN A 309 -19.32 -4.65 -18.79
C GLN A 309 -19.78 -3.26 -19.23
N ALA A 310 -19.55 -2.86 -20.49
CA ALA A 310 -20.04 -1.59 -21.01
C ALA A 310 -21.58 -1.47 -20.88
N VAL A 311 -22.32 -2.53 -21.24
CA VAL A 311 -23.79 -2.58 -21.11
C VAL A 311 -24.21 -2.53 -19.64
N LEU A 312 -23.55 -3.30 -18.77
CA LEU A 312 -23.82 -3.34 -17.33
C LEU A 312 -23.70 -1.94 -16.72
N TRP A 313 -22.57 -1.26 -16.95
CA TRP A 313 -22.30 0.05 -16.39
C TRP A 313 -23.20 1.14 -16.97
N LYS A 314 -23.55 1.05 -18.27
CA LYS A 314 -24.56 1.93 -18.87
C LYS A 314 -25.93 1.79 -18.20
N ARG A 315 -26.38 0.56 -17.92
CA ARG A 315 -27.64 0.31 -17.20
C ARG A 315 -27.58 0.84 -15.78
N ARG A 316 -26.48 0.60 -15.06
CA ARG A 316 -26.28 1.11 -13.70
C ARG A 316 -26.28 2.64 -13.65
N ALA A 317 -25.67 3.30 -14.63
CA ALA A 317 -25.73 4.75 -14.76
C ALA A 317 -27.18 5.25 -14.94
N ALA A 318 -27.96 4.61 -15.81
CA ALA A 318 -29.34 5.00 -16.06
C ALA A 318 -30.24 4.82 -14.81
N ALA A 319 -29.97 3.81 -13.99
CA ALA A 319 -30.72 3.52 -12.76
C ALA A 319 -30.23 4.31 -11.53
N ALA A 320 -29.08 4.99 -11.61
CA ALA A 320 -28.47 5.63 -10.45
C ALA A 320 -29.21 6.91 -10.04
N GLY A 321 -29.85 6.88 -8.86
CA GLY A 321 -30.40 8.09 -8.23
C GLY A 321 -29.32 9.09 -7.83
N ASP A 322 -28.17 8.59 -7.37
CA ASP A 322 -27.01 9.39 -6.98
C ASP A 322 -26.19 9.86 -8.23
N PRO A 323 -26.00 11.18 -8.43
CA PRO A 323 -25.18 11.73 -9.51
C PRO A 323 -23.73 11.23 -9.52
N ASP A 324 -23.17 10.97 -8.36
CA ASP A 324 -21.79 10.55 -8.20
C ASP A 324 -21.63 9.09 -8.65
N VAL A 325 -22.55 8.21 -8.25
CA VAL A 325 -22.61 6.83 -8.75
C VAL A 325 -22.82 6.81 -10.26
N ARG A 326 -23.70 7.69 -10.77
CA ARG A 326 -23.96 7.83 -12.21
C ARG A 326 -22.70 8.20 -12.98
N ARG A 327 -21.93 9.18 -12.50
CA ARG A 327 -20.67 9.62 -13.13
C ARG A 327 -19.63 8.49 -13.13
N ALA A 328 -19.49 7.75 -12.03
CA ALA A 328 -18.58 6.60 -11.97
C ALA A 328 -18.98 5.54 -13.01
N ALA A 329 -20.26 5.17 -13.04
CA ALA A 329 -20.75 4.16 -13.95
C ALA A 329 -20.58 4.58 -15.43
N LEU A 330 -20.75 5.86 -15.77
CA LEU A 330 -20.46 6.36 -17.11
C LEU A 330 -18.97 6.30 -17.46
N ALA A 331 -18.07 6.62 -16.52
CA ALA A 331 -16.62 6.50 -16.73
C ALA A 331 -16.21 5.03 -16.97
N LEU A 332 -16.74 4.09 -16.18
CA LEU A 332 -16.52 2.65 -16.38
C LEU A 332 -17.06 2.18 -17.74
N CYS A 333 -18.28 2.58 -18.10
CA CYS A 333 -18.85 2.29 -19.42
C CYS A 333 -17.95 2.81 -20.56
N ARG A 334 -17.48 4.06 -20.45
CA ARG A 334 -16.60 4.68 -21.45
C ARG A 334 -15.28 3.94 -21.59
N GLY A 335 -14.68 3.54 -20.46
CA GLY A 335 -13.46 2.74 -20.41
C GLY A 335 -13.60 1.40 -21.14
N HIS A 336 -14.64 0.63 -20.83
CA HIS A 336 -14.88 -0.65 -21.49
C HIS A 336 -15.22 -0.50 -22.98
N VAL A 337 -15.98 0.54 -23.38
CA VAL A 337 -16.19 0.86 -24.81
C VAL A 337 -14.87 1.18 -25.52
N ARG A 338 -13.92 1.80 -24.83
CA ARG A 338 -12.61 2.11 -25.41
C ARG A 338 -11.77 0.84 -25.62
N MET A 339 -11.88 -0.13 -24.73
CA MET A 339 -11.22 -1.44 -24.86
C MET A 339 -11.73 -2.24 -26.07
N LEU A 340 -12.99 -2.06 -26.49
CA LEU A 340 -13.54 -2.67 -27.72
C LEU A 340 -12.95 -2.11 -29.03
N ARG A 341 -12.29 -0.95 -28.98
CA ARG A 341 -11.75 -0.26 -30.16
C ARG A 341 -10.25 -0.50 -30.35
N ARG A 342 -9.68 -1.43 -29.59
CA ARG A 342 -8.29 -1.87 -29.69
C ARG A 342 -8.26 -3.23 -30.37
#